data_AF-A0AAV6K5U6-F1
#
_entry.id   AF-A0AAV6K5U6-F1
#
_cell.length_a   1.000
_cell.length_b   1.000
_cell.length_c   1.000
_cell.angle_alpha   90.00
_cell.angle_beta   90.00
_cell.angle_gamma   90.00
#
_symmetry.space_group_name_H-M   'P 1'
#
loop_
_entity.id
_entity.type
_entity.pdbx_description
1 polymer ?
#
loop_
_entity_poly.entity_id
_entity_poly.type
_entity_poly.pdbx_seq_one_letter_code
_entity_poly.pdbx_strand_id
1 'polypeptide(L)'
;MSSSLAECFNSWILKERELPVLDMVDRIRKKMMKLMCLRRERAMIPSSADIFEVDTDPSVCVDIGRRTCSCCWWQLNGFPCCHAVCAIKYSGKDLNLYVERYFHVESYRQVYSKPIYPVASLLKGDVVDCGTSILPPLSKKPPGRPKKKRIRSNGEKVREMKCGRCGKMGNHNKLTCKEDLRPDF
;
A
#
# COMPACT_ATOMS: atom_id res chain seq x y z
N MET A 1 31.49 -18.14 16.58
CA MET A 1 31.96 -18.10 15.17
C MET A 1 30.79 -17.69 14.31
N SER A 2 30.73 -16.45 13.84
CA SER A 2 29.81 -16.06 12.77
C SER A 2 30.23 -16.80 11.52
N SER A 3 29.32 -17.51 10.85
CA SER A 3 29.62 -18.07 9.54
C SER A 3 29.90 -16.93 8.56
N SER A 4 30.73 -17.17 7.54
CA SER A 4 31.06 -16.18 6.50
C SER A 4 29.81 -15.50 5.91
N LEU A 5 28.69 -16.23 5.82
CA LEU A 5 27.39 -15.71 5.40
C LEU A 5 26.83 -14.61 6.32
N ALA A 6 26.95 -14.78 7.64
CA ALA A 6 26.51 -13.77 8.60
C ALA A 6 27.36 -12.50 8.49
N GLU A 7 28.67 -12.65 8.28
CA GLU A 7 29.59 -11.53 8.09
C GLU A 7 29.32 -10.77 6.78
N CYS A 8 29.11 -11.50 5.68
CA CYS A 8 28.72 -10.91 4.40
C CYS A 8 27.38 -10.17 4.50
N PHE A 9 26.38 -10.77 5.15
CA PHE A 9 25.09 -10.13 5.33
C PHE A 9 25.21 -8.88 6.20
N ASN A 10 25.92 -8.95 7.32
CA ASN A 10 26.14 -7.82 8.23
C ASN A 10 26.87 -6.66 7.53
N SER A 11 27.87 -6.97 6.70
CA SER A 11 28.55 -5.99 5.85
C SER A 11 27.59 -5.36 4.83
N TRP A 12 26.73 -6.18 4.21
CA TRP A 12 25.78 -5.73 3.19
C TRP A 12 24.67 -4.81 3.75
N ILE A 13 24.27 -4.98 5.01
CA ILE A 13 23.24 -4.14 5.66
C ILE A 13 23.83 -3.04 6.58
N LEU A 14 25.15 -2.86 6.60
CA LEU A 14 25.84 -2.02 7.58
C LEU A 14 25.26 -0.60 7.65
N LYS A 15 25.01 0.03 6.49
CA LYS A 15 24.47 1.40 6.40
C LYS A 15 23.01 1.51 6.85
N GLU A 16 22.24 0.43 6.71
CA GLU A 16 20.84 0.40 7.10
C GLU A 16 20.66 0.20 8.60
N ARG A 17 21.65 -0.38 9.30
CA ARG A 17 21.59 -0.61 10.77
C ARG A 17 21.62 0.66 11.60
N GLU A 18 22.18 1.74 11.07
CA GLU A 18 22.26 3.05 11.74
C GLU A 18 20.92 3.81 11.70
N LEU A 19 19.89 3.26 11.04
CA LEU A 19 18.58 3.90 10.89
C LEU A 19 17.62 3.49 12.01
N PRO A 20 16.57 4.29 12.26
CA PRO A 20 15.46 3.87 13.11
C PRO A 20 14.89 2.52 12.65
N VAL A 21 14.46 1.69 13.61
CA VAL A 21 14.06 0.28 13.38
C VAL A 21 13.10 0.11 12.18
N LEU A 22 12.11 0.99 12.06
CA LEU A 22 11.14 0.93 10.96
C LEU A 22 11.81 1.16 9.60
N ASP A 23 12.66 2.18 9.48
CA ASP A 23 13.37 2.51 8.24
C ASP A 23 14.42 1.45 7.89
N MET A 24 15.12 0.91 8.90
CA MET A 24 16.07 -0.19 8.74
C MET A 24 15.39 -1.41 8.12
N VAL A 25 14.29 -1.89 8.74
CA VAL A 25 13.57 -3.08 8.28
C VAL A 25 13.04 -2.88 6.86
N ASP A 26 12.45 -1.72 6.57
CA ASP A 26 11.90 -1.44 5.24
C ASP A 26 12.97 -1.37 4.14
N ARG A 27 14.14 -0.81 4.44
CA ARG A 27 15.26 -0.75 3.48
C ARG A 27 15.87 -2.11 3.25
N ILE A 28 16.09 -2.91 4.31
CA ILE A 28 16.58 -4.28 4.19
C ILE A 28 15.60 -5.10 3.35
N ARG A 29 14.29 -5.00 3.63
CA ARG A 29 13.25 -5.66 2.83
C ARG A 29 13.32 -5.27 1.35
N LYS A 30 13.40 -3.98 1.03
CA LYS A 30 13.55 -3.49 -0.37
C LYS A 30 14.83 -4.02 -1.03
N LYS A 31 15.94 -4.06 -0.30
CA LYS A 31 17.22 -4.62 -0.76
C LYS A 31 17.10 -6.11 -1.09
N MET A 32 16.49 -6.89 -0.19
CA MET A 32 16.22 -8.32 -0.41
C MET A 32 15.32 -8.53 -1.63
N MET A 33 14.25 -7.73 -1.77
CA MET A 33 13.36 -7.78 -2.94
C MET A 33 14.13 -7.55 -4.26
N LYS A 34 15.05 -6.59 -4.29
CA LYS A 34 15.89 -6.34 -5.48
C LYS A 34 16.81 -7.52 -5.79
N LEU A 35 17.49 -8.08 -4.78
CA LEU A 35 18.33 -9.26 -4.98
C LEU A 35 17.54 -10.46 -5.48
N MET A 36 16.34 -10.70 -4.92
CA MET A 36 15.46 -11.78 -5.38
C MET A 36 15.03 -11.58 -6.84
N CYS A 37 14.70 -10.35 -7.25
CA CYS A 37 14.36 -10.04 -8.63
C CYS A 37 15.55 -10.30 -9.57
N LEU A 38 16.72 -9.75 -9.25
CA LEU A 38 17.95 -9.91 -10.04
C LEU A 38 18.39 -11.38 -10.13
N ARG A 39 18.25 -12.15 -9.04
CA ARG A 39 18.55 -13.58 -9.05
C ARG A 39 17.64 -14.32 -10.02
N ARG A 40 16.33 -14.03 -10.00
CA ARG A 40 15.36 -14.68 -10.90
C ARG A 40 15.55 -14.28 -12.36
N GLU A 41 15.93 -13.04 -12.63
CA GLU A 41 16.30 -12.59 -13.98
C GLU A 41 17.57 -13.28 -14.50
N ARG A 42 18.57 -13.49 -13.64
CA ARG A 42 19.80 -14.23 -14.00
C ARG A 42 19.59 -15.74 -14.16
N ALA A 43 18.59 -16.29 -13.46
CA ALA A 43 18.16 -17.67 -13.59
C ALA A 43 17.31 -17.92 -14.85
N MET A 44 17.13 -16.92 -15.72
CA MET A 44 16.30 -17.03 -16.91
C MET A 44 17.09 -17.55 -18.10
N ILE A 45 16.59 -18.63 -18.71
CA ILE A 45 17.14 -19.26 -19.89
C ILE A 45 16.10 -19.11 -21.01
N PRO A 46 16.31 -18.18 -21.97
CA PRO A 46 15.38 -18.01 -23.08
C PRO A 46 15.53 -19.16 -24.09
N SER A 47 14.41 -19.83 -24.39
CA SER A 47 14.37 -20.91 -25.39
C SER A 47 13.85 -20.41 -26.75
N SER A 48 12.94 -19.43 -26.74
CA SER A 48 12.45 -18.72 -27.93
C SER A 48 11.96 -17.32 -27.55
N ALA A 49 11.36 -16.57 -28.49
CA ALA A 49 10.86 -15.22 -28.24
C ALA A 49 9.87 -15.12 -27.07
N ASP A 50 9.03 -16.14 -26.86
CA ASP A 50 7.98 -16.17 -25.85
C ASP A 50 8.13 -17.31 -24.82
N ILE A 51 9.15 -18.16 -24.96
CA ILE A 51 9.34 -19.34 -24.11
C ILE A 51 10.62 -19.20 -23.31
N PHE A 52 10.50 -19.35 -22.00
CA PHE A 52 11.57 -19.18 -21.02
C PHE A 52 11.58 -20.36 -20.05
N GLU A 53 12.76 -20.87 -19.75
CA GLU A 53 13.00 -21.73 -18.59
C GLU A 53 13.57 -20.88 -17.46
N VAL A 54 13.09 -21.09 -16.25
CA VAL A 54 13.59 -20.44 -15.03
C VAL A 54 14.27 -21.51 -14.19
N ASP A 55 15.57 -21.31 -13.95
CA ASP A 55 16.44 -22.16 -13.14
C ASP A 55 16.08 -22.02 -11.65
N THR A 56 15.00 -22.72 -11.30
CA THR A 56 14.54 -23.01 -9.95
C THR A 56 14.69 -24.51 -9.69
N ASP A 57 14.47 -24.94 -8.44
CA ASP A 57 14.43 -26.36 -8.09
C ASP A 57 13.00 -26.73 -7.62
N PRO A 58 12.18 -27.42 -8.43
CA PRO A 58 12.44 -27.86 -9.82
C PRO A 58 12.40 -26.69 -10.82
N SER A 59 12.95 -26.87 -12.03
CA SER A 59 12.93 -25.83 -13.05
C SER A 59 11.50 -25.58 -13.55
N VAL A 60 11.23 -24.33 -13.93
CA VAL A 60 9.89 -23.88 -14.31
C VAL A 60 9.90 -23.33 -15.74
N CYS A 61 9.01 -23.85 -16.58
CA CYS A 61 8.80 -23.36 -17.93
C CYS A 61 7.70 -22.30 -17.96
N VAL A 62 7.93 -21.21 -18.68
CA VAL A 62 7.00 -20.12 -18.89
C VAL A 62 6.83 -19.89 -20.39
N ASP A 63 5.59 -19.89 -20.86
CA ASP A 63 5.22 -19.43 -22.19
C ASP A 63 4.36 -18.17 -22.03
N ILE A 64 4.97 -17.00 -22.29
CA ILE A 64 4.27 -15.72 -22.13
C ILE A 64 3.21 -15.53 -23.22
N GLY A 65 3.41 -16.08 -24.42
CA GLY A 65 2.48 -15.98 -25.54
C GLY A 65 1.17 -16.73 -25.25
N ARG A 66 1.28 -17.93 -24.67
CA ARG A 66 0.13 -18.73 -24.22
C ARG A 66 -0.38 -18.36 -22.83
N ARG A 67 0.31 -17.46 -22.13
CA ARG A 67 0.01 -17.07 -20.74
C ARG A 67 0.04 -18.26 -19.79
N THR A 68 1.02 -19.14 -19.95
CA THR A 68 1.16 -20.35 -19.13
C THR A 68 2.48 -20.39 -18.37
N CYS A 69 2.44 -21.01 -17.20
CA CYS A 69 3.59 -21.33 -16.38
C CYS A 69 3.44 -22.75 -15.83
N SER A 70 4.51 -23.56 -15.82
CA SER A 70 4.45 -24.92 -15.29
C SER A 70 4.18 -24.96 -13.78
N CYS A 71 4.32 -23.83 -13.06
CA CYS A 71 3.90 -23.73 -11.67
C CYS A 71 2.37 -23.59 -11.48
N CYS A 72 1.58 -23.53 -12.56
CA CYS A 72 0.11 -23.44 -12.60
C CYS A 72 -0.54 -22.19 -11.98
N TRP A 73 0.21 -21.38 -11.22
CA TRP A 73 -0.31 -20.20 -10.55
C TRP A 73 -0.91 -19.16 -11.50
N TRP A 74 -0.36 -18.99 -12.70
CA TRP A 74 -0.91 -18.02 -13.66
C TRP A 74 -2.29 -18.46 -14.13
N GLN A 75 -2.43 -19.74 -14.47
CA GLN A 75 -3.66 -20.34 -14.97
C GLN A 75 -4.75 -20.36 -13.91
N LEU A 76 -4.39 -20.63 -12.65
CA LEU A 76 -5.34 -20.68 -11.54
C LEU A 76 -5.85 -19.29 -11.13
N ASN A 77 -4.99 -18.27 -11.16
CA ASN A 77 -5.35 -16.94 -10.66
C ASN A 77 -5.74 -15.94 -11.75
N GLY A 78 -5.43 -16.21 -13.02
CA GLY A 78 -5.68 -15.30 -14.12
C GLY A 78 -4.71 -14.11 -14.19
N PHE A 79 -3.58 -14.15 -13.48
CA PHE A 79 -2.53 -13.12 -13.58
C PHE A 79 -1.13 -13.72 -13.44
N PRO A 80 -0.08 -13.07 -13.99
CA PRO A 80 1.27 -13.62 -14.01
C PRO A 80 1.79 -13.99 -12.61
N CYS A 81 2.28 -15.22 -12.46
CA CYS A 81 3.01 -15.65 -11.27
C CYS A 81 4.40 -14.99 -11.18
N CYS A 82 5.15 -15.21 -10.11
CA CYS A 82 6.48 -14.62 -9.95
C CYS A 82 7.46 -15.00 -11.08
N HIS A 83 7.38 -16.22 -11.62
CA HIS A 83 8.19 -16.67 -12.76
C HIS A 83 7.80 -15.94 -14.05
N ALA A 84 6.49 -15.84 -14.31
CA ALA A 84 5.95 -15.14 -15.47
C ALA A 84 6.24 -13.64 -15.45
N VAL A 85 6.16 -13.00 -14.28
CA VAL A 85 6.54 -11.58 -14.13
C VAL A 85 8.00 -11.37 -14.51
N CYS A 86 8.90 -12.28 -14.12
CA CYS A 86 10.30 -12.21 -14.53
C CYS A 86 10.44 -12.38 -16.06
N ALA A 87 9.75 -13.35 -16.66
CA ALA A 87 9.82 -13.62 -18.10
C ALA A 87 9.31 -12.44 -18.95
N ILE A 88 8.16 -11.87 -18.56
CA ILE A 88 7.58 -10.71 -19.25
C ILE A 88 8.52 -9.51 -19.14
N LYS A 89 9.07 -9.24 -17.95
CA LYS A 89 10.04 -8.16 -17.78
C LYS A 89 11.32 -8.37 -18.60
N TYR A 90 11.84 -9.59 -18.63
CA TYR A 90 13.00 -9.94 -19.44
C TYR A 90 12.73 -9.69 -20.94
N SER A 91 11.53 -10.05 -21.42
CA SER A 91 11.10 -9.78 -22.80
C SER A 91 10.84 -8.31 -23.13
N GLY A 92 10.89 -7.41 -22.13
CA GLY A 92 10.62 -5.97 -22.30
C GLY A 92 9.16 -5.62 -22.56
N LYS A 93 8.22 -6.56 -22.35
CA LYS A 93 6.79 -6.34 -22.60
C LYS A 93 6.09 -5.77 -21.36
N ASP A 94 4.98 -5.06 -21.58
CA ASP A 94 4.17 -4.51 -20.48
C ASP A 94 3.39 -5.62 -19.77
N LEU A 95 3.57 -5.71 -18.45
CA LEU A 95 2.90 -6.68 -17.57
C LEU A 95 1.37 -6.56 -17.61
N ASN A 96 0.83 -5.36 -17.78
CA ASN A 96 -0.61 -5.14 -17.75
C ASN A 96 -1.33 -5.87 -18.90
N LEU A 97 -0.64 -6.11 -20.02
CA LEU A 97 -1.17 -6.85 -21.17
C LEU A 97 -1.38 -8.35 -20.91
N TYR A 98 -0.87 -8.87 -19.79
CA TYR A 98 -0.84 -10.29 -19.45
C TYR A 98 -1.75 -10.65 -18.26
N VAL A 99 -2.42 -9.66 -17.68
CA VAL A 99 -3.40 -9.83 -16.61
C VAL A 99 -4.79 -10.03 -17.22
N GLU A 100 -5.60 -10.91 -16.63
CA GLU A 100 -6.96 -11.12 -17.09
C GLU A 100 -7.82 -9.86 -16.94
N ARG A 101 -8.76 -9.63 -17.86
CA ARG A 101 -9.57 -8.40 -17.89
C ARG A 101 -10.35 -8.18 -16.60
N TYR A 102 -10.73 -9.24 -15.91
CA TYR A 102 -11.44 -9.18 -14.63
C TYR A 102 -10.73 -8.32 -13.57
N PHE A 103 -9.40 -8.29 -13.57
CA PHE A 103 -8.60 -7.52 -12.61
C PHE A 103 -8.30 -6.07 -13.05
N HIS A 104 -8.81 -5.65 -14.22
CA HIS A 104 -8.62 -4.29 -14.68
C HIS A 104 -9.51 -3.30 -13.92
N VAL A 105 -9.00 -2.08 -13.74
CA VAL A 105 -9.73 -0.99 -13.06
C VAL A 105 -11.06 -0.69 -13.75
N GLU A 106 -11.11 -0.82 -15.08
CA GLU A 106 -12.34 -0.66 -15.86
C GLU A 106 -13.40 -1.69 -15.46
N SER A 107 -13.07 -2.98 -15.44
CA SER A 107 -13.95 -4.05 -15.00
C SER A 107 -14.44 -3.84 -13.57
N TYR A 108 -13.53 -3.47 -12.65
CA TYR A 108 -13.89 -3.12 -11.28
C TYR A 108 -14.92 -1.99 -11.22
N ARG A 109 -14.66 -0.87 -11.93
CA ARG A 109 -15.60 0.26 -11.99
C ARG A 109 -16.94 -0.13 -12.57
N GLN A 110 -16.96 -1.00 -13.57
CA GLN A 110 -18.18 -1.47 -14.21
C GLN A 110 -19.01 -2.34 -13.25
N VAL A 111 -18.38 -3.27 -12.52
CA VAL A 111 -19.05 -4.13 -11.54
C VAL A 111 -19.71 -3.30 -10.43
N TYR A 112 -19.02 -2.28 -9.93
CA TYR A 112 -19.52 -1.39 -8.86
C TYR A 112 -20.23 -0.13 -9.38
N SER A 113 -20.56 -0.08 -10.68
CA SER A 113 -21.26 1.09 -11.25
C SER A 113 -22.70 1.23 -10.75
N LYS A 114 -23.29 0.13 -10.29
CA LYS A 114 -24.66 0.08 -9.75
C LYS A 114 -24.64 -0.01 -8.22
N PRO A 115 -25.67 0.53 -7.53
CA PRO A 115 -25.79 0.37 -6.08
C PRO A 115 -25.81 -1.10 -5.67
N ILE A 116 -25.03 -1.46 -4.66
CA ILE A 116 -25.14 -2.76 -3.99
C ILE A 116 -26.23 -2.64 -2.95
N TYR A 117 -27.38 -3.25 -3.21
CA TYR A 117 -28.47 -3.29 -2.26
C TYR A 117 -28.14 -4.26 -1.12
N PRO A 118 -28.43 -3.90 0.14
CA PRO A 118 -28.29 -4.83 1.24
C PRO A 118 -29.19 -6.04 1.00
N VAL A 119 -28.62 -7.24 1.18
CA VAL A 119 -29.42 -8.47 1.17
C VAL A 119 -30.41 -8.38 2.33
N ALA A 120 -31.71 -8.44 2.03
CA ALA A 120 -32.74 -8.49 3.05
C ALA A 120 -32.44 -9.69 3.95
N SER A 121 -32.09 -9.41 5.21
CA SER A 121 -31.84 -10.47 6.16
C SER A 121 -33.18 -11.17 6.41
N LEU A 122 -33.33 -12.42 5.97
CA LEU A 122 -34.54 -13.23 6.22
C LEU A 122 -34.85 -13.37 7.74
N LEU A 123 -33.87 -13.03 8.60
CA LEU A 123 -33.98 -13.02 10.06
C LEU A 123 -34.35 -11.67 10.66
N LYS A 124 -34.28 -10.57 9.90
CA LYS A 124 -34.98 -9.34 10.28
C LYS A 124 -36.38 -9.50 9.72
N GLY A 125 -37.28 -10.01 10.57
CA GLY A 125 -38.72 -9.94 10.31
C GLY A 125 -39.09 -8.56 9.81
N ASP A 126 -40.11 -8.50 8.96
CA ASP A 126 -40.57 -7.31 8.24
C ASP A 126 -40.27 -6.06 9.05
N VAL A 127 -39.37 -5.21 8.53
CA VAL A 127 -39.19 -3.89 9.09
C VAL A 127 -40.49 -3.17 8.80
N VAL A 128 -41.45 -3.30 9.72
CA VAL A 128 -42.66 -2.50 9.74
C VAL A 128 -42.15 -1.07 9.75
N ASP A 129 -42.42 -0.32 8.68
CA ASP A 129 -42.31 1.13 8.71
C ASP A 129 -43.39 1.63 9.67
N CYS A 130 -43.12 1.53 10.96
CA CYS A 130 -44.01 1.92 12.02
C CYS A 130 -44.00 3.43 12.26
N GLY A 131 -43.54 4.23 11.27
CA GLY A 131 -43.37 5.68 11.42
C GLY A 131 -42.45 6.05 12.59
N THR A 132 -41.66 5.09 13.11
CA THR A 132 -40.82 5.31 14.28
C THR A 132 -39.55 6.00 13.80
N SER A 133 -39.59 7.32 13.74
CA SER A 133 -38.40 8.15 13.58
C SER A 133 -37.40 7.79 14.69
N ILE A 134 -36.30 7.13 14.33
CA ILE A 134 -35.20 6.88 15.26
C ILE A 134 -34.58 8.24 15.59
N LEU A 135 -34.98 8.81 16.73
CA LEU A 135 -34.41 10.05 17.22
C LEU A 135 -32.98 9.76 17.71
N PRO A 136 -32.02 10.69 17.50
CA PRO A 136 -30.71 10.56 18.09
C PRO A 136 -30.84 10.43 19.61
N PRO A 137 -29.94 9.67 20.27
CA PRO A 137 -29.98 9.54 21.72
C PRO A 137 -30.01 10.92 22.38
N LEU A 138 -30.95 11.10 23.30
CA LEU A 138 -31.12 12.34 24.08
C LEU A 138 -29.92 12.53 25.02
N SER A 139 -28.80 12.97 24.45
CA SER A 139 -27.61 13.33 25.21
C SER A 139 -27.81 14.71 25.83
N LYS A 140 -27.87 14.75 27.16
CA LYS A 140 -27.79 16.03 27.88
C LYS A 140 -26.34 16.54 27.77
N LYS A 141 -26.17 17.78 27.35
CA LYS A 141 -24.86 18.45 27.48
C LYS A 141 -24.51 18.48 28.97
N PRO A 142 -23.30 18.05 29.39
CA PRO A 142 -22.91 18.12 30.79
C PRO A 142 -22.98 19.59 31.27
N PRO A 143 -23.38 19.84 32.52
CA PRO A 143 -23.41 21.18 33.08
C PRO A 143 -22.01 21.79 33.03
N GLY A 144 -21.90 22.98 32.43
CA GLY A 144 -20.63 23.69 32.31
C GLY A 144 -20.47 24.45 30.99
N ARG A 145 -19.44 25.29 30.93
CA ARG A 145 -19.11 26.08 29.74
C ARG A 145 -18.65 25.15 28.61
N PRO A 146 -19.23 25.24 27.40
CA PRO A 146 -18.70 24.54 26.24
C PRO A 146 -17.22 24.87 26.05
N LYS A 147 -16.38 23.84 25.86
CA LYS A 147 -14.96 24.06 25.58
C LYS A 147 -14.83 24.80 24.25
N LYS A 148 -14.10 25.92 24.24
CA LYS A 148 -13.80 26.66 23.00
C LYS A 148 -12.87 25.89 22.05
N LYS A 149 -12.09 24.93 22.59
CA LYS A 149 -11.16 24.10 21.82
C LYS A 149 -11.65 22.65 21.77
N ARG A 150 -11.63 22.07 20.57
CA ARG A 150 -11.93 20.65 20.32
C ARG A 150 -10.95 19.75 21.09
N ILE A 151 -11.46 18.64 21.64
CA ILE A 151 -10.63 17.56 22.21
C ILE A 151 -10.12 16.70 21.06
N ARG A 152 -8.82 16.44 21.05
CA ARG A 152 -8.15 15.69 19.99
C ARG A 152 -8.18 14.20 20.31
N SER A 153 -8.30 13.36 19.29
CA SER A 153 -8.25 11.91 19.46
C SER A 153 -6.81 11.44 19.68
N ASN A 154 -6.64 10.24 20.24
CA ASN A 154 -5.31 9.66 20.44
C ASN A 154 -4.60 9.49 19.08
N GLY A 155 -3.34 9.92 18.97
CA GLY A 155 -2.55 9.87 17.72
C GLY A 155 -2.72 11.08 16.78
N GLU A 156 -3.63 12.02 17.06
CA GLU A 156 -3.81 13.20 16.22
C GLU A 156 -2.65 14.21 16.43
N LYS A 157 -1.84 14.51 15.40
CA LYS A 157 -0.68 15.45 15.50
C LYS A 157 -1.12 16.90 15.26
N VAL A 158 -0.69 17.87 16.08
CA VAL A 158 -1.03 19.29 15.83
C VAL A 158 -0.29 19.70 14.56
N ARG A 159 -0.99 20.27 13.58
CA ARG A 159 -0.32 20.83 12.41
C ARG A 159 0.31 22.15 12.82
N GLU A 160 1.63 22.22 12.75
CA GLU A 160 2.32 23.51 12.84
C GLU A 160 2.07 24.30 11.56
N MET A 161 1.93 25.60 11.70
CA MET A 161 1.71 26.54 10.61
C MET A 161 2.74 27.67 10.70
N LYS A 162 3.17 28.17 9.55
CA LYS A 162 4.10 29.31 9.49
C LYS A 162 3.32 30.59 9.79
N CYS A 163 3.75 31.33 10.80
CA CYS A 163 3.11 32.59 11.16
C CYS A 163 3.47 33.69 10.15
N GLY A 164 2.46 34.33 9.56
CA GLY A 164 2.66 35.44 8.63
C GLY A 164 3.16 36.75 9.25
N ARG A 165 3.31 36.84 10.58
CA ARG A 165 3.92 38.01 11.26
C ARG A 165 5.41 37.76 11.57
N CYS A 166 5.70 36.74 12.37
CA CYS A 166 7.08 36.49 12.83
C CYS A 166 7.86 35.52 11.93
N GLY A 167 7.21 34.87 10.97
CA GLY A 167 7.82 33.91 10.06
C GLY A 167 8.19 32.56 10.67
N LYS A 168 8.03 32.38 11.99
CA LYS A 168 8.35 31.15 12.73
C LYS A 168 7.27 30.09 12.51
N MET A 169 7.68 28.82 12.53
CA MET A 169 6.77 27.66 12.52
C MET A 169 6.21 27.43 13.93
N GLY A 170 4.92 27.16 14.07
CA GLY A 170 4.32 26.83 15.36
C GLY A 170 2.80 26.74 15.34
N ASN A 171 2.17 26.76 16.52
CA ASN A 171 0.72 26.59 16.67
C ASN A 171 -0.05 27.91 16.76
N HIS A 172 0.44 28.96 16.09
CA HIS A 172 -0.18 30.28 16.07
C HIS A 172 -0.15 30.87 14.65
N ASN A 173 -1.08 31.77 14.38
CA ASN A 173 -1.19 32.49 13.11
C ASN A 173 -0.91 33.99 13.29
N LYS A 174 -0.93 34.77 12.20
CA LYS A 174 -0.69 36.24 12.22
C LYS A 174 -1.58 36.97 13.23
N LEU A 175 -2.84 36.52 13.41
CA LEU A 175 -3.83 37.11 14.32
C LEU A 175 -3.57 36.80 15.81
N THR A 176 -2.90 35.69 16.10
CA THR A 176 -2.63 35.20 17.47
C THR A 176 -1.16 35.29 17.85
N CYS A 177 -0.35 35.91 17.01
CA CYS A 177 1.08 36.10 17.23
C CYS A 177 1.30 37.16 18.32
N LYS A 178 2.12 36.81 19.31
CA LYS A 178 2.52 37.70 20.41
C LYS A 178 3.82 38.46 20.15
N GLU A 179 4.53 38.11 19.08
CA GLU A 179 5.73 38.82 18.67
C GLU A 179 5.32 40.18 18.08
N ASP A 180 6.15 41.18 18.36
CA ASP A 180 6.00 42.51 17.79
C ASP A 180 6.09 42.47 16.26
N LEU A 181 5.47 43.46 15.62
CA LEU A 181 5.63 43.64 14.18
C LEU A 181 7.12 43.88 13.92
N ARG A 182 7.74 43.04 13.09
CA ARG A 182 9.09 43.33 12.62
C ARG A 182 9.06 44.70 11.95
N PRO A 183 9.96 45.64 12.30
CA PRO A 183 10.14 46.84 11.51
C PRO A 183 10.48 46.41 10.08
N ASP A 184 9.67 46.86 9.12
CA ASP A 184 9.90 46.58 7.70
C ASP A 184 11.30 47.11 7.31
N PHE A 185 12.12 46.23 6.71
CA PHE A 185 13.26 46.62 5.88
C PHE A 185 12.90 46.28 4.43
#